data_AF-A0A430A788-F1
#
_entry.id   AF-A0A430A788-F1
#
_cell.length_a   1.000
_cell.length_b   1.000
_cell.length_c   1.000
_cell.angle_alpha   90.00
_cell.angle_beta   90.00
_cell.angle_gamma   90.00
#
_symmetry.space_group_name_H-M   'P 1'
#
loop_
_entity.id
_entity.type
_entity.pdbx_description
1 polymer ?
#
loop_
_entity_poly.entity_id
_entity_poly.type
_entity_poly.pdbx_seq_one_letter_code
_entity_poly.pdbx_strand_id
1 'polypeptide(L)'
;MGKKYEGGTDIGGWIIPDEDLEKYVGTRNELMLFLEKELAKRFAEIEFGGEGSEDGDYVSAHNQSGWGVFVHFDPQEVERYSSFENKEDYIQEVLFFAEEDYKYYKLPGKLELEGQKGSDDWYDYMSAAYKKRFNKEYPFERLIY
;
A
#
# COMPACT_ATOMS: atom_id res chain seq x y z
N MET A 1 -0.98 18.27 -13.39
CA MET A 1 -2.02 19.10 -12.74
C MET A 1 -3.35 18.48 -13.11
N GLY A 2 -4.15 18.07 -12.13
CA GLY A 2 -5.31 17.18 -12.29
C GLY A 2 -6.48 17.73 -13.10
N LYS A 3 -7.40 16.85 -13.50
CA LYS A 3 -8.65 17.26 -14.16
C LYS A 3 -9.65 17.75 -13.11
N LYS A 4 -10.25 18.93 -13.34
CA LYS A 4 -11.20 19.53 -12.39
C LYS A 4 -12.62 18.99 -12.56
N TYR A 5 -13.30 18.80 -11.44
CA TYR A 5 -14.71 18.44 -11.30
C TYR A 5 -15.38 19.44 -10.35
N GLU A 6 -16.71 19.46 -10.29
CA GLU A 6 -17.41 20.32 -9.35
C GLU A 6 -17.12 19.85 -7.90
N GLY A 7 -16.41 20.69 -7.13
CA GLY A 7 -16.04 20.41 -5.74
C GLY A 7 -14.81 19.53 -5.53
N GLY A 8 -14.09 19.15 -6.59
CA GLY A 8 -12.89 18.32 -6.45
C GLY A 8 -12.03 18.22 -7.69
N THR A 9 -10.82 17.69 -7.53
CA THR A 9 -9.82 17.55 -8.57
C THR A 9 -9.33 16.11 -8.63
N ASP A 10 -9.33 15.52 -9.84
CA ASP A 10 -8.77 14.20 -10.11
C ASP A 10 -7.25 14.25 -10.10
N ILE A 11 -6.65 13.56 -9.14
CA ILE A 11 -5.21 13.39 -9.01
C ILE A 11 -4.91 11.90 -9.04
N GLY A 12 -4.37 11.44 -10.17
CA GLY A 12 -3.87 10.08 -10.30
C GLY A 12 -4.96 9.02 -10.14
N GLY A 13 -6.15 9.25 -10.70
CA GLY A 13 -7.28 8.32 -10.63
C GLY A 13 -8.25 8.58 -9.48
N TRP A 14 -7.96 9.52 -8.58
CA TRP A 14 -8.73 9.78 -7.36
C TRP A 14 -9.33 11.18 -7.35
N ILE A 15 -10.64 11.29 -7.09
CA ILE A 15 -11.31 12.59 -6.91
C ILE A 15 -11.05 13.11 -5.50
N ILE A 16 -10.24 14.16 -5.39
CA ILE A 16 -9.87 14.79 -4.13
C ILE A 16 -10.71 16.05 -3.92
N PRO A 17 -11.36 16.24 -2.75
CA PRO A 17 -12.04 17.49 -2.44
C PRO A 17 -11.09 18.69 -2.56
N ASP A 18 -11.56 19.79 -3.14
CA ASP A 18 -10.72 20.97 -3.38
C ASP A 18 -10.12 21.55 -2.07
N GLU A 19 -10.82 21.40 -0.95
CA GLU A 19 -10.35 21.83 0.39
C GLU A 19 -9.18 21.00 0.93
N ASP A 20 -9.06 19.75 0.50
CA ASP A 20 -8.00 18.83 0.92
C ASP A 20 -6.86 18.73 -0.10
N LEU A 21 -7.04 19.30 -1.29
CA LEU A 21 -6.18 19.09 -2.45
C LEU A 21 -4.70 19.44 -2.18
N GLU A 22 -4.43 20.60 -1.58
CA GLU A 22 -3.05 21.03 -1.31
C GLU A 22 -2.35 20.08 -0.32
N LYS A 23 -3.05 19.69 0.75
CA LYS A 23 -2.55 18.76 1.75
C LYS A 23 -2.29 17.39 1.13
N TYR A 24 -3.26 16.86 0.38
CA TYR A 24 -3.14 15.57 -0.28
C TYR A 24 -1.95 15.54 -1.25
N VAL A 25 -1.82 16.54 -2.14
CA VAL A 25 -0.72 16.58 -3.11
C VAL A 25 0.64 16.69 -2.40
N GLY A 26 0.73 17.50 -1.35
CA GLY A 26 1.95 17.63 -0.54
C GLY A 26 2.36 16.30 0.08
N THR A 27 1.46 15.67 0.84
CA THR A 27 1.70 14.39 1.50
C THR A 27 1.96 13.26 0.50
N ARG A 28 1.21 13.19 -0.60
CA ARG A 28 1.44 12.19 -1.66
C ARG A 28 2.85 12.28 -2.22
N ASN A 29 3.34 13.49 -2.49
CA ASN A 29 4.69 13.69 -2.99
C ASN A 29 5.76 13.30 -1.96
N GLU A 30 5.54 13.62 -0.67
CA GLU A 30 6.42 13.17 0.41
C GLU A 30 6.47 11.64 0.51
N LEU A 31 5.31 10.98 0.44
CA LEU A 31 5.20 9.52 0.46
C LEU A 31 5.93 8.89 -0.73
N MET A 32 5.75 9.44 -1.94
CA MET A 32 6.40 8.96 -3.16
C MET A 32 7.93 9.00 -3.02
N LEU A 33 8.50 10.14 -2.61
CA LEU A 33 9.95 10.29 -2.41
C LEU A 33 10.48 9.41 -1.28
N PHE A 34 9.68 9.24 -0.21
CA PHE A 34 10.03 8.36 0.90
C PHE A 34 10.10 6.89 0.45
N LEU A 35 9.08 6.39 -0.25
CA LEU A 35 9.05 5.03 -0.76
C LEU A 35 10.14 4.77 -1.80
N GLU A 36 10.38 5.70 -2.74
CA GLU A 36 11.49 5.61 -3.68
C GLU A 36 12.81 5.32 -2.96
N LYS A 37 13.13 6.17 -1.97
CA LYS A 37 14.36 6.07 -1.20
C LYS A 37 14.45 4.78 -0.38
N GLU A 38 13.38 4.38 0.29
CA GLU A 38 13.41 3.23 1.18
C GLU A 38 13.37 1.89 0.44
N LEU A 39 12.65 1.81 -0.67
CA LEU A 39 12.60 0.62 -1.51
C LEU A 39 13.92 0.44 -2.27
N ALA A 40 14.60 1.52 -2.69
CA ALA A 40 15.89 1.43 -3.40
C ALA A 40 17.01 0.79 -2.58
N LYS A 41 16.86 0.76 -1.24
CA LYS A 41 17.81 0.07 -0.36
C LYS A 41 17.71 -1.46 -0.44
N ARG A 42 16.60 -1.99 -0.95
CA ARG A 42 16.19 -3.40 -0.80
C ARG A 42 15.85 -4.06 -2.13
N PHE A 43 15.38 -3.28 -3.09
CA PHE A 43 14.93 -3.73 -4.39
C PHE A 43 15.82 -3.14 -5.48
N ALA A 44 16.15 -3.96 -6.47
CA ALA A 44 17.00 -3.55 -7.59
C ALA A 44 16.22 -2.71 -8.62
N GLU A 45 14.91 -2.95 -8.72
CA GLU A 45 14.02 -2.32 -9.67
C GLU A 45 12.81 -1.75 -8.91
N ILE A 46 12.53 -0.47 -9.17
CA ILE A 46 11.38 0.27 -8.66
C ILE A 46 10.70 0.89 -9.87
N GLU A 47 9.39 0.73 -9.97
CA GLU A 47 8.58 1.28 -11.04
C GLU A 47 7.52 2.18 -10.43
N PHE A 48 7.35 3.35 -11.05
CA PHE A 48 6.22 4.24 -10.80
C PHE A 48 5.29 4.12 -12.00
N GLY A 49 4.01 3.98 -11.74
CA GLY A 49 3.02 3.83 -12.79
C GLY A 49 1.68 4.42 -12.40
N GLY A 50 0.75 4.30 -13.33
CA GLY A 50 -0.64 4.68 -13.09
C GLY A 50 -0.96 6.17 -13.26
N GLU A 51 -0.02 7.01 -13.70
CA GLU A 51 -0.31 8.42 -13.99
C GLU A 51 -1.42 8.54 -15.04
N GLY A 52 -2.62 8.86 -14.58
CA GLY A 52 -3.82 8.96 -15.40
C GLY A 52 -4.45 7.62 -15.83
N SER A 53 -4.11 6.49 -15.18
CA SER A 53 -4.81 5.21 -15.38
C SER A 53 -6.06 5.09 -14.50
N GLU A 54 -6.96 4.16 -14.84
CA GLU A 54 -8.11 3.82 -13.99
C GLU A 54 -7.68 3.15 -12.67
N ASP A 55 -6.51 2.52 -12.65
CA ASP A 55 -5.93 1.86 -11.46
C ASP A 55 -5.28 2.86 -10.48
N GLY A 56 -5.10 4.11 -10.93
CA GLY A 56 -4.52 5.20 -10.17
C GLY A 56 -3.01 5.11 -9.95
N ASP A 57 -2.42 6.19 -9.44
CA ASP A 57 -0.95 6.28 -9.27
C ASP A 57 -0.44 5.27 -8.23
N TYR A 58 0.69 4.64 -8.51
CA TYR A 58 1.30 3.66 -7.60
C TYR A 58 2.83 3.63 -7.67
N VAL A 59 3.43 2.94 -6.70
CA VAL A 59 4.81 2.46 -6.76
C VAL A 59 4.84 0.95 -6.58
N SER A 60 5.65 0.28 -7.40
CA SER A 60 5.97 -1.13 -7.24
C SER A 60 7.48 -1.35 -7.15
N ALA A 61 7.89 -2.38 -6.43
CA ALA A 61 9.29 -2.77 -6.34
C ALA A 61 9.39 -4.29 -6.18
N HIS A 62 10.21 -4.95 -6.98
CA HIS A 62 10.29 -6.41 -7.02
C HIS A 62 11.70 -6.90 -6.68
N ASN A 63 11.77 -8.00 -5.93
CA ASN A 63 13.05 -8.68 -5.71
C ASN A 63 13.16 -9.92 -6.60
N GLN A 64 14.39 -10.41 -6.75
CA GLN A 64 14.69 -11.62 -7.50
C GLN A 64 14.10 -12.89 -6.88
N SER A 65 13.65 -12.83 -5.61
CA SER A 65 13.01 -13.95 -4.89
C SER A 65 11.51 -14.06 -5.20
N GLY A 66 10.96 -13.16 -6.02
CA GLY A 66 9.59 -13.22 -6.52
C GLY A 66 8.54 -12.59 -5.63
N TRP A 67 8.93 -11.83 -4.60
CA TRP A 67 8.00 -10.97 -3.85
C TRP A 67 8.35 -9.50 -4.04
N GLY A 68 7.35 -8.65 -3.94
CA GLY A 68 7.48 -7.23 -4.19
C GLY A 68 6.50 -6.41 -3.40
N VAL A 69 6.81 -5.13 -3.29
CA VAL A 69 5.92 -4.12 -2.74
C VAL A 69 5.08 -3.56 -3.88
N PHE A 70 3.81 -3.32 -3.61
CA PHE A 70 2.91 -2.59 -4.48
C PHE A 70 2.05 -1.69 -3.60
N VAL A 71 2.13 -0.37 -3.80
CA VAL A 71 1.44 0.64 -2.98
C VAL A 71 0.77 1.65 -3.89
N HIS A 72 -0.56 1.77 -3.80
CA HIS A 72 -1.29 2.87 -4.43
C HIS A 72 -1.09 4.15 -3.65
N PHE A 73 -1.07 5.28 -4.36
CA PHE A 73 -1.09 6.61 -3.77
C PHE A 73 -2.51 7.13 -3.62
N ASP A 74 -3.44 6.26 -3.24
CA ASP A 74 -4.83 6.64 -2.98
C ASP A 74 -4.97 7.44 -1.67
N PRO A 75 -6.10 8.14 -1.45
CA PRO A 75 -6.30 8.95 -0.25
C PRO A 75 -6.13 8.20 1.07
N GLN A 76 -6.54 6.93 1.14
CA GLN A 76 -6.45 6.15 2.37
C GLN A 76 -4.99 5.82 2.69
N GLU A 77 -4.18 5.46 1.69
CA GLU A 77 -2.76 5.19 1.93
C GLU A 77 -1.97 6.47 2.24
N VAL A 78 -2.30 7.59 1.59
CA VAL A 78 -1.70 8.91 1.88
C VAL A 78 -2.04 9.37 3.30
N GLU A 79 -3.28 9.15 3.75
CA GLU A 79 -3.69 9.40 5.14
C GLU A 79 -3.01 8.43 6.11
N ARG A 80 -2.94 7.13 5.77
CA ARG A 80 -2.25 6.11 6.56
C ARG A 80 -0.80 6.52 6.78
N TYR A 81 -0.06 6.85 5.72
CA TYR A 81 1.32 7.36 5.82
C TYR A 81 1.43 8.57 6.76
N SER A 82 0.50 9.52 6.66
CA SER A 82 0.48 10.71 7.53
C SER A 82 0.29 10.38 8.99
N SER A 83 -0.52 9.36 9.31
CA SER A 83 -0.85 8.96 10.68
C SER A 83 0.33 8.37 11.47
N PHE A 84 1.37 7.87 10.80
CA PHE A 84 2.58 7.38 11.46
C PHE A 84 3.43 8.54 11.98
N GLU A 85 3.63 8.60 13.30
CA GLU A 85 4.58 9.52 13.93
C GLU A 85 6.02 9.23 13.47
N ASN A 86 6.37 7.94 13.34
CA ASN A 86 7.66 7.48 12.85
C ASN A 86 7.50 6.83 11.46
N LYS A 87 8.10 7.44 10.43
CA LYS A 87 7.99 6.94 9.05
C LYS A 87 8.74 5.62 8.83
N GLU A 88 9.70 5.28 9.69
CA GLU A 88 10.33 3.96 9.65
C GLU A 88 9.32 2.86 9.99
N ASP A 89 8.39 3.09 10.92
CA ASP A 89 7.38 2.09 11.27
C ASP A 89 6.43 1.84 10.10
N TYR A 90 6.10 2.88 9.33
CA TYR A 90 5.29 2.77 8.11
C TYR A 90 5.95 1.85 7.06
N ILE A 91 7.24 2.05 6.74
CA ILE A 91 7.91 1.18 5.76
C ILE A 91 8.08 -0.24 6.28
N GLN A 92 8.30 -0.43 7.58
CA GLN A 92 8.35 -1.77 8.18
C GLN A 92 7.01 -2.49 8.03
N GLU A 93 5.88 -1.79 8.16
CA GLU A 93 4.56 -2.37 7.89
C GLU A 93 4.36 -2.69 6.41
N VAL A 94 4.70 -1.78 5.50
CA VAL A 94 4.60 -2.04 4.04
C VAL A 94 5.38 -3.29 3.63
N LEU A 95 6.62 -3.40 4.10
CA LEU A 95 7.47 -4.55 3.82
C LEU A 95 6.93 -5.83 4.46
N PHE A 96 6.41 -5.75 5.69
CA PHE A 96 5.78 -6.87 6.37
C PHE A 96 4.60 -7.41 5.56
N PHE A 97 3.69 -6.54 5.10
CA PHE A 97 2.53 -6.96 4.33
C PHE A 97 2.92 -7.66 3.03
N ALA A 98 3.85 -7.09 2.28
CA ALA A 98 4.35 -7.66 1.05
C ALA A 98 5.02 -9.04 1.26
N GLU A 99 5.83 -9.18 2.32
CA GLU A 99 6.52 -10.43 2.63
C GLU A 99 5.56 -11.53 3.10
N GLU A 100 4.62 -11.20 3.98
CA GLU A 100 3.67 -12.16 4.53
C GLU A 100 2.59 -12.58 3.53
N ASP A 101 2.13 -11.67 2.66
CA ASP A 101 1.25 -12.03 1.53
C ASP A 101 1.93 -13.08 0.64
N TYR A 102 3.20 -12.85 0.27
CA TYR A 102 3.95 -13.81 -0.53
C TYR A 102 4.07 -15.18 0.17
N LYS A 103 4.40 -15.20 1.46
CA LYS A 103 4.50 -16.45 2.23
C LYS A 103 3.17 -17.20 2.27
N TYR A 104 2.07 -16.48 2.50
CA TYR A 104 0.73 -17.05 2.55
C TYR A 104 0.39 -17.78 1.25
N TYR A 105 0.59 -17.13 0.10
CA TYR A 105 0.27 -17.74 -1.20
C TYR A 105 1.19 -18.91 -1.57
N LYS A 106 2.40 -19.00 -0.99
CA LYS A 106 3.25 -20.19 -1.14
C LYS A 106 2.81 -21.41 -0.32
N LEU A 107 1.85 -21.27 0.59
CA LEU A 107 1.33 -22.41 1.35
C LEU A 107 0.52 -23.36 0.43
N PRO A 108 0.57 -24.68 0.65
CA PRO A 108 -0.19 -25.64 -0.13
C PRO A 108 -1.69 -25.32 -0.16
N GLY A 109 -2.27 -25.22 -1.35
CA GLY A 109 -3.70 -24.91 -1.55
C GLY A 109 -4.07 -23.43 -1.48
N LYS A 110 -3.09 -22.50 -1.40
CA LYS A 110 -3.36 -21.05 -1.34
C LYS A 110 -3.16 -20.30 -2.65
N LEU A 111 -2.32 -20.80 -3.57
CA LEU A 111 -2.11 -20.19 -4.90
C LEU A 111 -3.40 -20.03 -5.72
N GLU A 112 -4.37 -20.95 -5.58
CA GLU A 112 -5.65 -20.87 -6.30
C GLU A 112 -6.56 -19.73 -5.81
N LEU A 113 -6.18 -19.06 -4.72
CA LEU A 113 -6.91 -17.97 -4.07
C LEU A 113 -6.22 -16.60 -4.23
N GLU A 114 -5.19 -16.46 -5.08
CA GLU A 114 -4.47 -15.18 -5.30
C GLU A 114 -5.41 -13.99 -5.65
N GLY A 115 -6.64 -14.26 -6.12
CA GLY A 115 -7.69 -13.27 -6.36
C GLY A 115 -8.69 -13.01 -5.21
N GLN A 116 -8.57 -13.69 -4.07
CA GLN A 116 -9.48 -13.57 -2.90
C GLN A 116 -8.75 -13.00 -1.67
N LYS A 117 -8.09 -11.84 -1.82
CA LYS A 117 -7.71 -11.04 -0.64
C LYS A 117 -8.95 -10.84 0.23
N GLY A 118 -8.86 -11.24 1.51
CA GLY A 118 -9.98 -11.15 2.46
C GLY A 118 -10.73 -12.46 2.74
N SER A 119 -10.21 -13.63 2.34
CA SER A 119 -10.71 -14.88 2.97
C SER A 119 -10.43 -14.87 4.47
N ASP A 120 -11.33 -15.49 5.24
CA ASP A 120 -11.21 -15.65 6.69
C ASP A 120 -9.83 -16.18 7.13
N ASP A 121 -9.29 -17.14 6.38
CA ASP A 121 -7.99 -17.74 6.67
C ASP A 121 -6.80 -16.81 6.38
N TRP A 122 -6.88 -15.96 5.35
CA TRP A 122 -5.87 -14.93 5.10
C TRP A 122 -5.84 -13.91 6.24
N TYR A 123 -7.03 -13.46 6.68
CA TYR A 123 -7.13 -12.50 7.79
C TYR A 123 -6.54 -13.10 9.08
N ASP A 124 -6.91 -14.34 9.41
CA ASP A 124 -6.42 -15.02 10.60
C ASP A 124 -4.89 -15.25 10.54
N TYR A 125 -4.36 -15.59 9.35
CA TYR A 125 -2.91 -15.69 9.11
C TYR A 125 -2.20 -14.34 9.34
N MET A 126 -2.68 -13.28 8.68
CA MET A 126 -2.05 -11.95 8.74
C MET A 126 -2.14 -11.36 10.14
N SER A 127 -3.26 -11.54 10.84
CA SER A 127 -3.44 -11.09 12.21
C SER A 127 -2.46 -11.77 13.17
N ALA A 128 -2.28 -13.09 13.04
CA ALA A 128 -1.31 -13.84 13.82
C ALA A 128 0.14 -13.41 13.53
N ALA A 129 0.49 -13.22 12.25
CA ALA A 129 1.81 -12.76 11.83
C ALA A 129 2.10 -11.33 12.33
N TYR A 130 1.12 -10.42 12.24
CA TYR A 130 1.25 -9.03 12.67
C TYR A 130 1.44 -8.94 14.18
N LYS A 131 0.63 -9.68 14.95
CA LYS A 131 0.79 -9.77 16.41
C LYS A 131 2.15 -10.31 16.80
N LYS A 132 2.66 -11.32 16.10
CA LYS A 132 3.99 -11.87 16.34
C LYS A 132 5.10 -10.87 16.02
N ARG A 133 4.97 -10.10 14.94
CA ARG A 133 6.01 -9.16 14.45
C ARG A 133 6.07 -7.87 15.27
N PHE A 134 4.91 -7.27 15.53
CA PHE A 134 4.81 -5.93 16.10
C PHE A 134 4.37 -5.93 17.57
N ASN A 135 3.97 -7.09 18.11
CA ASN A 135 3.40 -7.20 19.46
C ASN A 135 2.19 -6.26 19.66
N LYS A 136 1.37 -6.12 18.61
CA LYS A 136 0.17 -5.27 18.54
C LYS A 136 -0.97 -6.04 17.89
N GLU A 137 -2.20 -5.61 18.14
CA GLU A 137 -3.36 -6.15 17.42
C GLU A 137 -3.35 -5.69 15.96
N TYR A 138 -3.88 -6.55 15.09
CA TYR A 138 -4.00 -6.25 13.67
C TYR A 138 -4.98 -5.09 13.46
N PRO A 139 -4.57 -3.99 12.80
CA PRO A 139 -5.35 -2.75 12.82
C PRO A 139 -6.49 -2.73 11.79
N PHE A 140 -6.59 -3.73 10.91
CA PHE A 140 -7.59 -3.76 9.86
C PHE A 140 -8.77 -4.64 10.24
N GLU A 141 -9.97 -4.21 9.86
CA GLU A 141 -11.20 -4.96 10.08
C GLU A 141 -11.23 -6.25 9.25
N ARG A 142 -11.91 -7.26 9.79
CA ARG A 142 -12.20 -8.49 9.06
C ARG A 142 -13.25 -8.19 8.00
N LEU A 143 -12.87 -8.26 6.73
CA LEU A 143 -13.80 -8.15 5.62
C LEU A 143 -14.55 -9.48 5.48
N ILE A 144 -15.81 -9.51 5.90
CA ILE A 144 -16.71 -10.65 5.69
C ILE A 144 -17.44 -10.40 4.37
N TYR A 145 -17.06 -11.13 3.31
CA TYR A 145 -17.72 -11.09 2.00
C TYR A 145 -18.87 -12.08 1.90
#